data_AF-A0A832SBY4-F1
#
_entry.id   AF-A0A832SBY4-F1
#
_cell.length_a   1.000
_cell.length_b   1.000
_cell.length_c   1.000
_cell.angle_alpha   90.00
_cell.angle_beta   90.00
_cell.angle_gamma   90.00
#
_symmetry.space_group_name_H-M   'P 1'
#
loop_
_entity.id
_entity.type
_entity.pdbx_description
1 polymer ?
#
loop_
_entity_poly.entity_id
_entity_poly.type
_entity_poly.pdbx_seq_one_letter_code
_entity_poly.pdbx_strand_id
1 'polypeptide(L)'
;IPVMGHIGFQPQTTTLAQGYRVQAKTKDSALTLIEDAKALEKAGAFSIALEMVTSEVAKIISESVSIPTIGIGSGKHCDGQVLVVHDLLGLYDKLKPKFVKQYLSLSSQITKAVLSYKTEIESGKFPAKENWFTMDKDELDRLMKEIE
;
A
#
# COMPACT_ATOMS: atom_id res chain seq x y z
N ILE A 1 10.16 24.63 0.70
CA ILE A 1 9.87 23.19 0.50
C ILE A 1 8.46 22.96 1.04
N PRO A 2 7.47 22.55 0.23
CA PRO A 2 6.14 22.23 0.74
C PRO A 2 6.21 21.05 1.73
N VAL A 3 5.60 21.20 2.90
CA VAL A 3 5.59 20.17 3.96
C VAL A 3 4.16 19.72 4.22
N MET A 4 3.95 18.40 4.20
CA MET A 4 2.76 17.75 4.75
C MET A 4 3.08 17.25 6.14
N GLY A 5 2.32 17.70 7.14
CA GLY A 5 2.43 17.17 8.51
C GLY A 5 1.85 15.76 8.60
N HIS A 6 2.28 14.98 9.59
CA HIS A 6 1.70 13.68 9.88
C HIS A 6 1.58 13.51 11.39
N ILE A 7 0.34 13.43 11.89
CA ILE A 7 0.00 13.26 13.31
C ILE A 7 -0.99 12.11 13.52
N GLY A 8 -1.17 11.71 14.78
CA GLY A 8 -1.87 10.48 15.13
C GLY A 8 -0.86 9.36 15.33
N PHE A 9 -1.13 8.19 14.77
CA PHE A 9 -0.22 7.06 14.86
C PHE A 9 0.94 7.27 13.88
N GLN A 10 2.16 7.39 14.39
CA GLN A 10 3.36 7.56 13.59
C GLN A 10 4.14 6.23 13.59
N PRO A 11 4.18 5.49 12.47
CA PRO A 11 4.87 4.20 12.40
C PRO A 11 6.35 4.28 12.78
N GLN A 12 7.00 5.42 12.53
CA GLN A 12 8.43 5.65 12.80
C GLN A 12 8.81 5.63 14.28
N THR A 13 7.89 5.99 15.17
CA THR A 13 8.12 6.09 16.62
C THR A 13 7.53 4.89 17.38
N THR A 14 6.89 3.96 16.67
CA THR A 14 6.26 2.79 17.25
C THR A 14 7.19 1.58 17.17
N THR A 15 7.35 0.84 18.28
CA THR A 15 8.05 -0.45 18.24
C THR A 15 7.10 -1.57 17.79
N LEU A 16 7.62 -2.59 17.11
CA LEU A 16 6.83 -3.75 16.68
C LEU A 16 6.03 -4.39 17.83
N ALA A 17 6.58 -4.36 19.05
CA ALA A 17 5.93 -4.88 20.26
C ALA A 17 4.73 -4.04 20.73
N GLN A 18 4.71 -2.74 20.46
CA GLN A 18 3.62 -1.85 20.85
C GLN A 18 2.39 -1.99 19.94
N GLY A 19 2.61 -2.45 18.70
CA GLY A 19 1.57 -2.68 17.69
C GLY A 19 0.88 -1.40 17.22
N TYR A 20 -0.11 -1.57 16.33
CA TYR A 20 -0.90 -0.47 15.78
C TYR A 20 -1.94 0.00 16.79
N ARG A 21 -1.78 1.21 17.34
CA ARG A 21 -2.67 1.77 18.36
C ARG A 21 -3.45 2.96 17.84
N VAL A 22 -4.77 2.88 17.97
CA VAL A 22 -5.69 4.00 17.69
C VAL A 22 -5.45 5.13 18.68
N GLN A 23 -5.32 6.36 18.17
CA GLN A 23 -5.06 7.59 18.90
C GLN A 23 -6.35 8.35 19.22
N ALA A 24 -6.24 9.39 20.06
CA ALA A 24 -7.36 10.26 20.42
C ALA A 24 -8.54 9.53 21.10
N LYS A 25 -8.25 8.52 21.92
CA LYS A 25 -9.26 7.76 22.68
C LYS A 25 -9.70 8.45 23.97
N THR A 26 -8.94 9.44 24.42
CA THR A 26 -9.22 10.20 25.64
C THR A 26 -9.31 11.68 25.29
N LYS A 27 -10.01 12.45 26.11
CA LYS A 27 -10.09 13.90 25.98
C LYS A 27 -8.69 14.53 25.86
N ASP A 28 -7.76 14.15 26.73
CA ASP A 28 -6.43 14.77 26.77
C ASP A 28 -5.62 14.45 25.50
N SER A 29 -5.62 13.20 25.05
CA SER A 29 -4.96 12.83 23.79
C SER A 29 -5.59 13.47 22.56
N ALA A 30 -6.91 13.68 22.56
CA ALA A 30 -7.61 14.41 21.51
C ALA A 30 -7.23 15.90 21.50
N LEU A 31 -7.18 16.55 22.67
CA LEU A 31 -6.76 17.96 22.78
C LEU A 31 -5.33 18.16 22.28
N THR A 32 -4.41 17.27 22.64
CA THR A 32 -3.03 17.31 22.13
C THR A 32 -3.00 17.28 20.60
N LEU A 33 -3.69 16.33 19.97
CA LEU A 33 -3.69 16.23 18.49
C LEU A 33 -4.36 17.42 17.79
N ILE A 34 -5.40 18.00 18.38
CA ILE A 34 -6.03 19.21 17.85
C ILE A 34 -5.04 20.38 17.89
N GLU A 35 -4.30 20.55 18.97
CA GLU A 35 -3.30 21.61 19.08
C GLU A 35 -2.08 21.35 18.18
N ASP A 36 -1.64 20.09 18.02
CA ASP A 36 -0.59 19.72 17.07
C ASP A 36 -0.99 20.07 15.63
N ALA A 37 -2.25 19.81 15.24
CA ALA A 37 -2.76 20.14 13.91
C ALA A 37 -2.70 21.65 13.63
N LYS A 38 -3.18 22.47 14.59
CA LYS A 38 -3.11 23.93 14.50
C LYS A 38 -1.67 24.44 14.49
N ALA A 39 -0.79 23.82 15.26
CA ALA A 39 0.62 24.19 15.30
C ALA A 39 1.31 23.92 13.95
N LEU A 40 1.02 22.78 13.32
CA LEU A 40 1.52 22.44 11.98
C LEU A 40 1.03 23.42 10.91
N GLU A 41 -0.26 23.75 10.93
CA GLU A 41 -0.82 24.77 10.05
C GLU A 41 -0.13 26.12 10.25
N LYS A 42 -0.02 26.58 11.50
CA LYS A 42 0.65 27.84 11.84
C LYS A 42 2.12 27.87 11.40
N ALA A 43 2.79 26.71 11.41
CA ALA A 43 4.16 26.56 10.91
C ALA A 43 4.28 26.58 9.38
N GLY A 44 3.15 26.58 8.65
CA GLY A 44 3.10 26.64 7.19
C GLY A 44 3.02 25.30 6.48
N ALA A 45 2.59 24.23 7.17
CA ALA A 45 2.25 22.98 6.50
C ALA A 45 1.13 23.21 5.49
N PHE A 46 1.20 22.58 4.31
CA PHE A 46 0.16 22.74 3.28
C PHE A 46 -0.97 21.72 3.44
N SER A 47 -0.77 20.64 4.19
CA SER A 47 -1.73 19.56 4.44
C SER A 47 -1.28 18.73 5.65
N ILE A 48 -2.20 17.94 6.22
CA ILE A 48 -1.95 17.06 7.37
C ILE A 48 -2.49 15.65 7.10
N ALA A 49 -1.64 14.64 7.20
CA ALA A 49 -2.06 13.25 7.29
C ALA A 49 -2.49 12.90 8.73
N LEU A 50 -3.66 12.30 8.87
CA LEU A 50 -4.22 11.80 10.13
C LEU A 50 -4.28 10.27 10.10
N GLU A 51 -3.41 9.61 10.84
CA GLU A 51 -3.33 8.14 10.87
C GLU A 51 -3.89 7.55 12.17
N MET A 52 -4.83 6.62 12.05
CA MET A 52 -5.49 5.91 13.15
C MET A 52 -6.05 6.83 14.25
N VAL A 53 -6.61 7.98 13.88
CA VAL A 53 -7.29 8.91 14.80
C VAL A 53 -8.77 8.52 14.92
N THR A 54 -9.39 8.66 16.10
CA THR A 54 -10.85 8.44 16.23
C THR A 54 -11.62 9.35 15.25
N SER A 55 -12.69 8.81 14.65
CA SER A 55 -13.40 9.50 13.55
C SER A 55 -13.99 10.85 13.98
N GLU A 56 -14.39 10.98 15.23
CA GLU A 56 -14.92 12.19 15.84
C GLU A 56 -13.83 13.27 15.94
N VAL A 57 -12.63 12.89 16.38
CA VAL A 57 -11.51 13.82 16.51
C VAL A 57 -10.94 14.20 15.14
N ALA A 58 -10.86 13.25 14.20
CA ALA A 58 -10.45 13.57 12.83
C ALA A 58 -11.40 14.57 12.17
N LYS A 59 -12.71 14.47 12.43
CA LYS A 59 -13.69 15.46 12.00
C LYS A 59 -13.41 16.83 12.64
N ILE A 60 -13.25 16.89 13.96
CA ILE A 60 -12.95 18.13 14.68
C ILE A 60 -11.69 18.79 14.12
N ILE A 61 -10.62 18.02 13.90
CA ILE A 61 -9.37 18.52 13.34
C ILE A 61 -9.61 19.12 11.95
N SER A 62 -10.28 18.37 11.05
CA SER A 62 -10.54 18.80 9.67
C SER A 62 -11.41 20.06 9.61
N GLU A 63 -12.33 20.25 10.56
CA GLU A 63 -13.14 21.48 10.67
C GLU A 63 -12.40 22.64 11.36
N SER A 64 -11.27 22.38 12.04
CA SER A 64 -10.53 23.38 12.83
C SER A 64 -9.32 23.99 12.14
N VAL A 65 -8.84 23.40 11.05
CA VAL A 65 -7.74 23.89 10.22
C VAL A 65 -8.24 24.26 8.83
N SER A 66 -7.59 25.20 8.16
CA SER A 66 -7.92 25.64 6.80
C SER A 66 -7.23 24.84 5.70
N ILE A 67 -6.21 24.06 6.05
CA ILE A 67 -5.44 23.20 5.13
C ILE A 67 -6.04 21.79 5.00
N PRO A 68 -5.91 21.12 3.84
CA PRO A 68 -6.50 19.80 3.62
C PRO A 68 -6.00 18.73 4.59
N THR A 69 -6.91 17.91 5.10
CA THR A 69 -6.58 16.71 5.89
C THR A 69 -6.73 15.42 5.07
N ILE A 70 -5.80 14.49 5.26
CA ILE A 70 -5.79 13.19 4.56
C ILE A 70 -5.87 12.06 5.58
N GLY A 71 -6.96 11.30 5.56
CA GLY A 71 -7.21 10.24 6.53
C GLY A 71 -6.68 8.87 6.10
N ILE A 72 -6.11 8.13 7.05
CA ILE A 72 -5.89 6.68 6.94
C ILE A 72 -6.31 6.01 8.25
N GLY A 73 -7.40 5.26 8.20
CA GLY A 73 -8.02 4.72 9.42
C GLY A 73 -8.58 5.78 10.37
N SER A 74 -8.87 6.98 9.85
CA SER A 74 -9.35 8.14 10.61
C SER A 74 -10.79 8.56 10.27
N GLY A 75 -11.56 7.64 9.68
CA GLY A 75 -12.95 7.89 9.27
C GLY A 75 -13.06 8.72 7.99
N LYS A 76 -14.31 9.04 7.63
CA LYS A 76 -14.67 9.64 6.32
C LYS A 76 -14.65 11.18 6.29
N HIS A 77 -14.34 11.82 7.40
CA HIS A 77 -14.52 13.27 7.57
C HIS A 77 -13.29 14.11 7.23
N CYS A 78 -12.17 13.47 6.86
CA CYS A 78 -11.04 14.16 6.26
C CYS A 78 -11.34 14.50 4.79
N ASP A 79 -10.67 15.53 4.26
CA ASP A 79 -10.87 16.01 2.88
C ASP A 79 -10.42 15.00 1.82
N GLY A 80 -9.44 14.17 2.16
CA GLY A 80 -8.96 13.08 1.34
C GLY A 80 -8.70 11.81 2.14
N GLN A 81 -8.35 10.74 1.42
CA GLN A 81 -8.03 9.44 2.00
C GLN A 81 -6.76 8.89 1.36
N VAL A 82 -5.99 8.14 2.14
CA VAL A 82 -4.81 7.42 1.67
C VAL A 82 -4.84 5.97 2.17
N LEU A 83 -4.37 5.06 1.32
CA LEU A 83 -4.14 3.65 1.67
C LEU A 83 -2.83 3.19 1.04
N VAL A 84 -2.19 2.21 1.67
CA VAL A 84 -1.05 1.50 1.06
C VAL A 84 -1.56 0.64 -0.09
N VAL A 85 -0.98 0.82 -1.28
CA VAL A 85 -1.43 0.13 -2.51
C VAL A 85 -1.44 -1.40 -2.37
N HIS A 86 -0.46 -1.97 -1.67
CA HIS A 86 -0.37 -3.41 -1.46
C HIS A 86 -1.52 -3.94 -0.59
N ASP A 87 -1.92 -3.18 0.42
CA ASP A 87 -3.05 -3.55 1.28
C ASP A 87 -4.36 -3.42 0.50
N LEU A 88 -4.51 -2.36 -0.30
CA LEU A 88 -5.65 -2.14 -1.20
C LEU A 88 -5.81 -3.27 -2.21
N LEU A 89 -4.70 -3.72 -2.81
CA LEU A 89 -4.68 -4.80 -3.80
C LEU A 89 -4.69 -6.20 -3.19
N GLY A 90 -4.59 -6.33 -1.86
CA GLY A 90 -4.53 -7.62 -1.18
C GLY A 90 -3.33 -8.45 -1.59
N LEU A 91 -2.13 -7.84 -1.65
CA LEU A 91 -0.89 -8.56 -1.92
C LEU A 91 -0.52 -9.55 -0.80
N TYR A 92 -0.84 -9.20 0.46
CA TYR A 92 -0.56 -10.02 1.63
C TYR A 92 -1.86 -10.57 2.23
N ASP A 93 -1.97 -11.89 2.33
CA ASP A 93 -3.19 -12.53 2.85
C ASP A 93 -3.37 -12.40 4.37
N LYS A 94 -2.25 -12.34 5.11
CA LYS A 94 -2.26 -12.39 6.58
C LYS A 94 -2.35 -11.01 7.24
N LEU A 95 -1.93 -9.95 6.55
CA LEU A 95 -1.96 -8.60 7.09
C LEU A 95 -3.23 -7.89 6.59
N LYS A 96 -4.24 -7.78 7.46
CA LYS A 96 -5.50 -7.09 7.14
C LYS A 96 -5.79 -6.04 8.21
N PRO A 97 -5.20 -4.84 8.10
CA PRO A 97 -5.55 -3.74 9.00
C PRO A 97 -7.06 -3.46 8.91
N LYS A 98 -7.71 -3.26 10.05
CA LYS A 98 -9.17 -3.07 10.13
C LYS A 98 -9.70 -1.97 9.21
N PHE A 99 -8.91 -0.92 8.98
CA PHE A 99 -9.29 0.24 8.18
C PHE A 99 -9.09 0.06 6.67
N VAL A 100 -8.51 -1.05 6.22
CA VAL A 100 -8.29 -1.31 4.79
C VAL A 100 -9.49 -2.07 4.23
N LYS A 101 -10.05 -1.56 3.13
CA LYS A 101 -10.89 -2.35 2.23
C LYS A 101 -10.01 -2.91 1.10
N GLN A 102 -9.93 -4.24 1.00
CA GLN A 102 -9.29 -4.90 -0.14
C GLN A 102 -10.22 -4.82 -1.35
N TYR A 103 -9.70 -4.30 -2.46
CA TYR A 103 -10.42 -4.24 -3.75
C TYR A 103 -10.01 -5.39 -4.67
N LEU A 104 -8.92 -6.07 -4.36
CA LEU A 104 -8.41 -7.22 -5.09
C LEU A 104 -7.81 -8.24 -4.11
N SER A 105 -7.77 -9.52 -4.51
CA SER A 105 -6.97 -10.56 -3.85
C SER A 105 -5.79 -10.92 -4.75
N LEU A 106 -4.81 -10.01 -4.80
CA LEU A 106 -3.66 -10.14 -5.69
C LEU A 106 -2.78 -11.34 -5.31
N SER A 107 -2.65 -11.64 -4.02
CA SER A 107 -2.01 -12.86 -3.49
C SER A 107 -2.50 -14.14 -4.17
N SER A 108 -3.83 -14.30 -4.25
CA SER A 108 -4.48 -15.46 -4.86
C SER A 108 -4.24 -15.50 -6.37
N GLN A 109 -4.31 -14.35 -7.04
CA GLN A 109 -4.04 -14.26 -8.48
C GLN A 109 -2.59 -14.61 -8.82
N ILE A 110 -1.62 -14.10 -8.05
CA ILE A 110 -0.20 -14.44 -8.19
C ILE A 110 0.00 -15.94 -7.97
N THR A 111 -0.57 -16.48 -6.89
CA THR A 111 -0.46 -17.91 -6.58
C THR A 111 -0.99 -18.77 -7.72
N LYS A 112 -2.17 -18.41 -8.26
CA LYS A 112 -2.76 -19.11 -9.41
C LYS A 112 -1.87 -19.01 -10.65
N ALA A 113 -1.33 -17.84 -10.95
CA ALA A 113 -0.45 -17.64 -12.10
C ALA A 113 0.82 -18.49 -12.02
N VAL A 114 1.48 -18.50 -10.86
CA VAL A 114 2.70 -19.29 -10.63
C VAL A 114 2.42 -20.80 -10.70
N LEU A 115 1.30 -21.26 -10.13
CA LEU A 115 0.89 -22.68 -10.23
C LEU A 115 0.54 -23.08 -11.66
N SER A 116 -0.10 -22.20 -12.42
CA SER A 116 -0.37 -22.43 -13.85
C SER A 116 0.94 -22.55 -14.62
N TYR A 117 1.88 -21.61 -14.43
CA TYR A 117 3.20 -21.67 -15.05
C TYR A 117 3.94 -22.97 -14.73
N LYS A 118 3.97 -23.36 -13.44
CA LYS A 118 4.54 -24.64 -13.01
C LYS A 118 3.90 -25.82 -13.76
N THR A 119 2.59 -25.85 -13.84
CA THR A 119 1.83 -26.94 -14.51
C THR A 119 2.16 -27.00 -16.01
N GLU A 120 2.30 -25.85 -16.67
CA GLU A 120 2.65 -25.79 -18.09
C GLU A 120 4.09 -26.24 -18.37
N ILE A 121 5.03 -25.97 -17.45
CA ILE A 121 6.39 -26.51 -17.51
C ILE A 121 6.37 -28.04 -17.32
N GLU A 122 5.72 -28.54 -16.27
CA GLU A 122 5.68 -29.98 -15.95
C GLU A 122 4.99 -30.81 -17.03
N SER A 123 4.01 -30.22 -17.75
CA SER A 123 3.32 -30.87 -18.87
C SER A 123 4.01 -30.66 -20.23
N GLY A 124 5.07 -29.84 -20.30
CA GLY A 124 5.73 -29.47 -21.55
C GLY A 124 4.89 -28.60 -22.48
N LYS A 125 3.81 -27.99 -21.98
CA LYS A 125 2.98 -27.04 -22.73
C LYS A 125 3.67 -25.69 -22.90
N PHE A 126 4.44 -25.28 -21.90
CA PHE A 126 5.31 -24.11 -21.97
C PHE A 126 6.79 -24.55 -21.86
N PRO A 127 7.72 -23.94 -22.62
CA PRO A 127 7.47 -22.95 -23.68
C PRO A 127 6.66 -23.52 -24.85
N ALA A 128 5.94 -22.66 -25.56
CA ALA A 128 5.31 -22.99 -26.84
C ALA A 128 6.17 -22.43 -27.99
N LYS A 129 5.80 -22.70 -29.26
CA LYS A 129 6.59 -22.31 -30.43
C LYS A 129 6.86 -20.81 -30.51
N GLU A 130 5.93 -19.99 -30.02
CA GLU A 130 6.05 -18.54 -29.94
C GLU A 130 7.01 -18.05 -28.84
N ASN A 131 7.46 -18.94 -27.95
CA ASN A 131 8.32 -18.61 -26.81
C ASN A 131 9.77 -19.07 -26.98
N TRP A 132 10.15 -19.60 -28.15
CA TRP A 132 11.53 -19.89 -28.50
C TRP A 132 11.82 -19.49 -29.94
N PHE A 133 13.11 -19.43 -30.27
CA PHE A 133 13.58 -19.12 -31.61
C PHE A 133 14.13 -20.37 -32.28
N THR A 134 13.96 -20.47 -33.59
CA THR A 134 14.55 -21.54 -34.40
C THR A 134 15.65 -20.97 -35.29
N MET A 135 16.71 -21.75 -35.50
CA MET A 135 17.69 -21.46 -36.53
C MET A 135 17.06 -21.64 -37.92
N ASP A 136 17.54 -20.88 -38.91
CA ASP A 136 17.23 -21.18 -40.31
C ASP A 136 17.71 -22.59 -40.66
N LYS A 137 16.93 -23.31 -41.48
CA LYS A 137 17.20 -24.71 -41.76
C LYS A 137 18.55 -24.92 -42.44
N ASP A 138 18.93 -24.04 -43.37
CA ASP A 138 20.17 -24.19 -44.14
C ASP A 138 21.40 -23.97 -43.24
N GLU A 139 21.31 -23.03 -42.29
CA GLU A 139 22.36 -22.79 -41.31
C GLU A 139 22.45 -23.94 -40.28
N LEU A 140 21.31 -24.52 -39.88
CA LEU A 140 21.30 -25.69 -39.01
C LEU A 140 21.97 -26.89 -39.67
N ASP A 141 21.69 -27.15 -40.94
CA ASP A 141 22.28 -28.26 -41.69
C ASP A 141 23.80 -28.09 -41.88
N ARG A 142 24.29 -26.85 -42.03
CA ARG A 142 25.74 -26.56 -42.06
C ARG A 142 26.40 -26.84 -40.71
N LEU A 143 25.80 -26.37 -39.62
CA LEU A 143 26.29 -26.61 -38.26
C LEU A 143 26.42 -28.12 -37.98
N MET A 144 25.37 -28.89 -38.31
CA MET A 144 25.37 -30.34 -38.06
C MET A 144 26.50 -31.08 -38.79
N LYS A 145 26.86 -30.66 -40.01
CA LYS A 145 27.99 -31.25 -40.76
C LYS A 145 29.36 -30.91 -40.19
N GLU A 146 29.48 -29.81 -39.46
CA GLU A 146 30.76 -29.36 -38.89
C GLU A 146 31.06 -29.99 -37.52
N ILE A 147 30.02 -30.50 -36.84
CA ILE A 147 30.13 -31.16 -35.53
C ILE A 147 30.06 -32.70 -35.60
N GLU A 148 29.82 -33.28 -36.78
CA GLU A 148 30.00 -34.72 -37.07
C GLU A 148 31.47 -35.06 -37.37
#